data_AF-A0A552ARV5-F1
#
_entry.id   AF-A0A552ARV5-F1
#
_cell.length_a   1.000
_cell.length_b   1.000
_cell.length_c   1.000
_cell.angle_alpha   90.00
_cell.angle_beta   90.00
_cell.angle_gamma   90.00
#
_symmetry.space_group_name_H-M   'P 1'
#
loop_
_entity.id
_entity.type
_entity.pdbx_description
1 polymer ?
#
loop_
_entity_poly.entity_id
_entity_poly.type
_entity_poly.pdbx_seq_one_letter_code
_entity_poly.pdbx_strand_id
1 'polypeptide(L)' 'MSDSPSLKPYWEQVFLDCYATALKSLRDNPDYQSFNFPDDCPFPQKISQILQKKFWR' A
#
# COMPACT_ATOMS: atom_id res chain seq x y z
N MET A 1 30.42 0.37 -10.04
CA MET A 1 29.06 -0.18 -10.22
C MET A 1 28.22 0.45 -9.14
N SER A 2 27.30 1.36 -9.50
CA SER A 2 26.40 1.95 -8.51
C SER A 2 25.28 0.94 -8.31
N ASP A 3 25.39 0.14 -7.26
CA ASP A 3 24.30 -0.75 -6.86
C ASP A 3 23.01 0.06 -6.72
N SER A 4 21.90 -0.49 -7.21
CA SER A 4 20.60 0.16 -7.18
C SER A 4 20.29 0.64 -5.75
N PRO A 5 19.91 1.91 -5.54
CA PRO A 5 19.64 2.42 -4.21
C PRO A 5 18.46 1.67 -3.57
N SER A 6 18.49 1.56 -2.22
CA SER A 6 17.39 0.94 -1.49
C SER A 6 16.08 1.69 -1.73
N LEU A 7 15.00 0.96 -2.02
CA LEU A 7 13.65 1.50 -2.13
C LEU A 7 12.98 1.74 -0.77
N LYS A 8 13.60 1.29 0.33
CA LYS A 8 13.06 1.47 1.68
C LYS A 8 12.72 2.93 2.04
N PRO A 9 13.61 3.93 1.83
CA PRO A 9 13.26 5.33 2.10
C PRO A 9 12.11 5.83 1.23
N TYR A 10 12.04 5.39 -0.04
CA TYR A 10 10.95 5.78 -0.93
C TYR A 10 9.61 5.23 -0.43
N TRP A 11 9.59 3.97 0.02
CA TRP A 11 8.41 3.37 0.62
C TRP A 11 7.86 4.18 1.78
N GLU A 12 8.72 4.55 2.74
CA GLU A 12 8.33 5.30 3.94
C GLU A 12 7.75 6.69 3.60
N GLN A 13 8.13 7.25 2.45
CA GLN A 13 7.64 8.54 1.98
C GLN A 13 6.30 8.45 1.24
N VAL A 14 6.11 7.44 0.37
CA VAL A 14 5.01 7.46 -0.61
C VAL A 14 3.91 6.44 -0.36
N PHE A 15 4.14 5.45 0.52
CA PHE A 15 3.23 4.30 0.63
C PHE A 15 1.79 4.70 1.01
N LEU A 16 1.62 5.57 2.02
CA LEU A 16 0.30 6.01 2.47
C LEU A 16 -0.43 6.83 1.41
N ASP A 17 0.29 7.70 0.69
CA ASP A 17 -0.27 8.49 -0.39
C ASP A 17 -0.73 7.60 -1.55
N CYS A 18 0.06 6.58 -1.87
CA CYS A 18 -0.33 5.56 -2.85
C CYS A 18 -1.59 4.80 -2.41
N TYR A 19 -1.69 4.43 -1.13
CA TYR A 19 -2.88 3.76 -0.60
C TYR A 19 -4.12 4.66 -0.71
N ALA A 20 -4.05 5.91 -0.27
CA ALA A 20 -5.16 6.86 -0.34
C ALA A 20 -5.61 7.10 -1.80
N THR A 21 -4.66 7.21 -2.72
CA THR A 21 -4.95 7.36 -4.15
C THR A 21 -5.67 6.14 -4.71
N ALA A 22 -5.16 4.93 -4.42
CA ALA A 22 -5.79 3.69 -4.85
C ALA A 22 -7.20 3.51 -4.25
N LEU A 23 -7.37 3.81 -2.96
CA LEU A 23 -8.66 3.75 -2.26
C LEU A 23 -9.69 4.67 -2.93
N LYS A 24 -9.29 5.90 -3.27
CA LYS A 24 -10.14 6.83 -4.01
C LYS A 24 -10.56 6.26 -5.36
N SER A 25 -9.61 5.75 -6.16
CA SER A 25 -9.92 5.16 -7.46
C SER A 25 -10.86 3.95 -7.37
N LEU A 26 -10.73 3.13 -6.33
CA LEU A 26 -11.64 2.01 -6.10
C LEU A 26 -13.05 2.47 -5.71
N ARG A 27 -13.16 3.50 -4.86
CA ARG A 27 -14.46 4.07 -4.47
C ARG A 27 -15.19 4.74 -5.63
N ASP A 28 -14.45 5.34 -6.55
CA ASP A 28 -14.98 5.96 -7.77
C ASP A 28 -15.41 4.93 -8.84
N ASN A 29 -14.93 3.67 -8.74
CA ASN A 29 -15.23 2.62 -9.71
C ASN A 29 -16.58 1.92 -9.38
N PRO A 30 -17.57 1.93 -10.29
CA PRO A 30 -18.85 1.24 -10.11
C PRO A 30 -18.74 -0.24 -9.75
N ASP A 31 -17.74 -0.94 -10.28
CA ASP A 31 -17.53 -2.38 -10.05
C ASP A 31 -17.20 -2.70 -8.58
N TYR A 32 -16.75 -1.70 -7.82
CA TYR A 32 -16.27 -1.85 -6.45
C TYR A 32 -17.15 -1.19 -5.39
N GLN A 33 -18.30 -0.60 -5.76
CA GLN A 33 -19.20 0.08 -4.81
C GLN A 33 -19.85 -0.85 -3.78
N SER A 34 -19.91 -2.15 -4.05
CA SER A 34 -20.42 -3.15 -3.11
C SER A 34 -19.42 -3.53 -2.01
N PHE A 35 -18.15 -3.12 -2.13
CA PHE A 35 -17.10 -3.42 -1.17
C PHE A 35 -16.93 -2.28 -0.17
N ASN A 36 -16.84 -2.63 1.11
CA ASN A 36 -16.59 -1.66 2.16
C ASN A 36 -15.09 -1.61 2.47
N PHE A 37 -14.40 -0.65 1.85
CA PHE A 37 -12.97 -0.45 2.07
C PHE A 37 -12.72 0.42 3.31
N PRO A 38 -11.76 0.04 4.17
CA PRO A 38 -11.42 0.83 5.36
C PRO A 38 -10.88 2.21 4.94
N ASP A 39 -11.21 3.24 5.72
CA ASP A 39 -10.67 4.60 5.51
C ASP A 39 -9.18 4.66 5.82
N ASP A 40 -8.75 3.95 6.87
CA ASP A 40 -7.36 3.85 7.27
C ASP A 40 -6.68 2.63 6.65
N CYS A 41 -5.40 2.78 6.28
CA CYS A 41 -4.60 1.68 5.75
C CYS A 41 -4.46 0.56 6.79
N PRO A 42 -4.97 -0.66 6.53
CA PRO A 42 -4.93 -1.76 7.50
C PRO A 42 -3.56 -2.46 7.55
N PHE A 43 -2.61 -2.03 6.72
CA PHE A 43 -1.30 -2.65 6.58
C PHE A 43 -0.25 -1.93 7.45
N PRO A 44 0.74 -2.67 8.00
CA PRO A 44 1.86 -2.04 8.69
C PRO A 44 2.63 -1.12 7.75
N GLN A 45 2.96 0.09 8.18
CA GLN A 45 3.68 1.05 7.32
C GLN A 45 5.15 0.68 7.12
N LYS A 46 5.74 -0.09 8.04
CA LYS A 46 7.14 -0.51 7.93
C LYS A 46 7.25 -1.64 6.90
N ILE A 47 8.00 -1.38 5.81
CA ILE A 47 8.23 -2.35 4.73
C ILE A 47 8.73 -3.71 5.24
N SER A 48 9.57 -3.74 6.28
CA SER A 48 10.08 -4.99 6.84
C SER A 48 8.97 -5.88 7.40
N GLN A 49 7.92 -5.29 8.00
CA GLN A 49 6.79 -6.04 8.55
C GLN A 49 5.87 -6.57 7.46
N ILE A 50 5.79 -5.89 6.32
CA ILE A 50 5.06 -6.38 5.14
C ILE A 50 5.82 -7.55 4.51
N LEU A 51 7.12 -7.39 4.27
CA LEU A 51 7.95 -8.42 3.62
C LEU A 51 8.10 -9.70 4.46
N GLN A 52 8.03 -9.59 5.78
CA GLN A 52 8.13 -10.74 6.69
C GLN A 52 6.82 -11.53 6.83
N LYS A 53 5.70 -10.96 6.39
CA LYS A 53 4.39 -11.60 6.48
C LYS A 53 4.17 -12.54 5.30
N LYS A 54 4.09 -13.84 5.54
CA LYS A 54 3.63 -14.84 4.57
C LYS A 54 2.09 -14.85 4.49
N PHE A 55 1.48 -13.76 4.03
CA PHE A 55 0.03 -13.77 3.77
C PHE A 55 -0.24 -14.06 2.30
N TRP A 56 -0.22 -15.34 1.97
CA TRP A 56 -0.88 -15.90 0.78
C TRP A 56 -1.58 -17.17 1.25
N ARG A 57 -2.81 -17.03 1.74
CA ARG A 57 -3.67 -18.17 2.05
C ARG A 57 -4.97 -18.01 1.31
#